data_AF-A0AAU6WMJ8-F1
#
_entry.id   AF-A0AAU6WMJ8-F1
#
_cell.length_a   1.000
_cell.length_b   1.000
_cell.length_c   1.000
_cell.angle_alpha   90.00
_cell.angle_beta   90.00
_cell.angle_gamma   90.00
#
_symmetry.space_group_name_H-M   'P 1'
#
loop_
_entity.id
_entity.type
_entity.pdbx_description
1 polymer ?
#
loop_
_entity_poly.entity_id
_entity_poly.type
_entity_poly.pdbx_seq_one_letter_code
_entity_poly.pdbx_strand_id
1 'polypeptide(L)'
;MDIRMTRQIGSLVSPVFYRLGLGYRQDTFNPEKPNVFVQDLNEIYLADFNDLTTGTLKKSYLRNHYFVVPADIVWVLNPKYTIENNEKMLDNSRTNLRLTAGIYGGVRFLTQNYVIFKNEDNNRVKYRENVQEAAERFIFGGNWQ
;
A
#
# COMPACT_ATOMS: atom_id res chain seq x y z
N MET A 1 -5.75 -0.42 1.75
CA MET A 1 -7.06 -0.99 2.13
C MET A 1 -7.10 -2.40 1.62
N ASP A 2 -7.62 -3.33 2.39
CA ASP A 2 -7.61 -4.75 2.08
C ASP A 2 -8.79 -5.50 2.69
N ILE A 3 -9.11 -6.62 2.08
CA ILE A 3 -10.13 -7.56 2.54
C ILE A 3 -9.41 -8.84 2.90
N ARG A 4 -9.66 -9.36 4.11
CA ARG A 4 -8.99 -10.56 4.63
C ARG A 4 -10.01 -11.60 5.07
N MET A 5 -9.80 -12.84 4.66
CA MET A 5 -10.40 -14.02 5.29
C MET A 5 -9.53 -14.41 6.49
N THR A 6 -10.16 -14.62 7.64
CA THR A 6 -9.49 -15.11 8.86
C THR A 6 -10.03 -16.48 9.22
N ARG A 7 -9.15 -17.44 9.55
CA ARG A 7 -9.54 -18.76 10.06
C ARG A 7 -8.65 -19.20 11.21
N GLN A 8 -9.25 -19.90 12.17
CA GLN A 8 -8.55 -20.48 13.30
C GLN A 8 -7.79 -21.72 12.85
N ILE A 9 -6.56 -21.88 13.33
CA ILE A 9 -5.72 -23.05 13.05
C ILE A 9 -5.99 -24.10 14.12
N GLY A 10 -6.40 -25.31 13.72
CA GLY A 10 -6.62 -26.41 14.66
C GLY A 10 -8.04 -26.41 15.26
N SER A 11 -8.14 -26.67 16.56
CA SER A 11 -9.43 -26.80 17.26
C SER A 11 -10.02 -25.45 17.68
N LEU A 12 -11.28 -25.48 18.14
CA LEU A 12 -12.02 -24.30 18.62
C LEU A 12 -11.36 -23.58 19.81
N VAL A 13 -10.44 -24.23 20.51
CA VAL A 13 -9.67 -23.65 21.62
C VAL A 13 -8.31 -23.09 21.20
N SER A 14 -7.90 -23.24 19.94
CA SER A 14 -6.60 -22.76 19.49
C SER A 14 -6.51 -21.24 19.53
N PRO A 15 -5.46 -20.64 20.11
CA PRO A 15 -5.29 -19.19 20.13
C PRO A 15 -4.67 -18.64 18.83
N VAL A 16 -4.54 -19.46 17.79
CA VAL A 16 -3.79 -19.11 16.57
C VAL A 16 -4.72 -19.04 15.36
N PHE A 17 -4.55 -18.00 14.54
CA PHE A 17 -5.31 -17.79 13.32
C PHE A 17 -4.36 -17.52 12.16
N TYR A 18 -4.79 -17.87 10.95
CA TYR A 18 -4.19 -17.33 9.73
C TYR A 18 -5.15 -16.34 9.06
N ARG A 19 -4.58 -15.35 8.38
CA ARG A 19 -5.29 -14.40 7.53
C ARG A 19 -4.72 -14.45 6.13
N LEU A 20 -5.59 -14.52 5.13
CA LEU A 20 -5.23 -14.35 3.73
C LEU A 20 -6.11 -13.25 3.15
N GLY A 21 -5.54 -12.37 2.34
CA GLY A 21 -6.30 -11.26 1.79
C GLY A 21 -5.93 -10.86 0.38
N LEU A 22 -6.71 -9.91 -0.11
CA LEU A 22 -6.41 -9.12 -1.29
C LEU A 22 -6.50 -7.66 -0.88
N GLY A 23 -5.49 -6.88 -1.27
CA GLY A 23 -5.36 -5.51 -0.89
C GLY A 23 -4.88 -4.61 -2.01
N TYR A 24 -4.96 -3.32 -1.72
CA TYR A 24 -4.47 -2.25 -2.54
C TYR A 24 -3.45 -1.42 -1.74
N ARG A 25 -2.31 -1.18 -2.38
CA ARG A 25 -1.24 -0.32 -1.86
C ARG A 25 -0.93 0.79 -2.88
N GLN A 26 -0.70 1.98 -2.36
CA GLN A 26 -0.27 3.13 -3.13
C GLN A 26 1.01 3.69 -2.52
N ASP A 27 2.06 3.78 -3.33
CA ASP A 27 3.32 4.41 -2.95
C ASP A 27 3.44 5.73 -3.68
N THR A 28 3.85 6.80 -2.99
CA THR A 28 3.97 8.15 -3.56
C THR A 28 5.37 8.70 -3.34
N PHE A 29 6.05 9.03 -4.43
CA PHE A 29 7.35 9.66 -4.44
C PHE A 29 7.18 11.13 -4.81
N ASN A 30 7.74 12.04 -4.01
CA ASN A 30 7.71 13.47 -4.30
C ASN A 30 9.15 13.92 -4.48
N PRO A 31 9.53 14.49 -5.64
CA PRO A 31 10.86 15.04 -5.80
C PRO A 31 10.96 16.39 -5.06
N GLU A 32 12.18 16.77 -4.68
CA GLU A 32 12.43 18.09 -4.14
C GLU A 32 12.16 19.15 -5.21
N LYS A 33 11.55 20.27 -4.84
CA LYS A 33 11.30 21.38 -5.78
C LYS A 33 12.63 22.02 -6.20
N PRO A 34 12.76 22.48 -7.45
CA PRO A 34 11.75 22.56 -8.50
C PRO A 34 11.66 21.32 -9.41
N ASN A 35 12.15 20.15 -8.98
CA ASN A 35 12.26 19.00 -9.87
C ASN A 35 10.92 18.32 -10.20
N VAL A 36 10.86 17.70 -11.37
CA VAL A 36 9.76 16.86 -11.84
C VAL A 36 10.30 15.52 -12.36
N PHE A 37 9.46 14.49 -12.31
CA PHE A 37 9.77 13.25 -13.01
C PHE A 37 9.51 13.45 -14.50
N VAL A 38 10.47 13.07 -15.32
CA VAL A 38 10.36 13.02 -16.79
C VAL A 38 10.63 11.59 -17.21
N GLN A 39 9.83 11.10 -18.16
CA GLN A 39 10.07 9.82 -18.80
C GLN A 39 10.70 10.06 -20.18
N ASP A 40 11.83 9.42 -20.44
CA ASP A 40 12.37 9.26 -21.79
C ASP A 40 12.56 7.76 -22.06
N LEU A 41 11.93 7.28 -23.13
CA LEU A 41 11.88 5.85 -23.46
C LEU A 41 11.49 4.99 -22.24
N ASN A 42 12.46 4.22 -21.72
CA ASN A 42 12.29 3.28 -20.60
C ASN A 42 12.92 3.79 -19.30
N GLU A 43 13.35 5.05 -19.26
CA GLU A 43 14.00 5.64 -18.08
C GLU A 43 13.14 6.76 -17.50
N ILE A 44 13.15 6.85 -16.17
CA ILE A 44 12.63 8.01 -15.44
C ILE A 44 13.80 8.68 -14.75
N TYR A 45 13.89 9.98 -14.93
CA TYR A 45 14.86 10.82 -14.24
C TYR A 45 14.19 12.08 -13.71
N LEU A 46 14.94 12.82 -12.89
CA LEU A 46 14.53 14.12 -12.39
C LEU A 46 15.08 15.20 -13.31
N ALA A 47 14.22 16.14 -13.69
CA ALA A 47 14.62 17.35 -14.40
C ALA A 47 14.08 18.57 -13.66
N ASP A 48 14.79 19.70 -13.78
CA ASP A 48 14.26 20.97 -13.28
C ASP A 48 13.02 21.33 -14.10
N PHE A 49 11.93 21.70 -13.41
CA PHE A 49 10.70 22.13 -14.06
C PHE A 49 10.94 23.33 -15.00
N ASN A 50 11.83 24.24 -14.64
CA ASN A 50 12.09 25.47 -15.39
C ASN A 50 12.80 25.22 -16.73
N ASP A 51 13.46 24.06 -16.90
CA ASP A 51 14.09 23.67 -18.17
C ASP A 51 13.05 23.19 -19.20
N LEU A 52 11.87 22.78 -18.74
CA LEU A 52 10.83 22.15 -19.56
C LEU A 52 9.71 23.13 -19.94
N THR A 53 9.38 24.08 -19.06
CA THR A 53 8.29 25.05 -19.28
C THR A 53 8.46 26.26 -18.38
N THR A 54 7.83 27.37 -18.76
CA THR A 54 7.70 28.54 -17.90
C THR A 54 6.55 28.38 -16.91
N GLY A 55 6.69 29.00 -15.73
CA GLY A 55 5.67 29.01 -14.69
C GLY A 55 6.20 28.75 -13.29
N THR A 56 5.30 28.45 -12.34
CA THR A 56 5.68 28.11 -10.96
C THR A 56 5.17 26.72 -10.58
N LEU A 57 6.11 25.78 -10.36
CA LEU A 57 5.79 24.45 -9.89
C LEU A 57 5.09 24.50 -8.51
N LYS A 58 3.89 23.91 -8.44
CA LYS A 58 3.15 23.78 -7.17
C LYS A 58 3.38 22.42 -6.53
N LYS A 59 3.29 21.35 -7.31
CA LYS A 59 3.47 19.98 -6.82
C LYS A 59 3.91 19.05 -7.95
N SER A 60 4.83 18.16 -7.65
CA SER A 60 5.24 17.06 -8.51
C SER A 60 5.20 15.77 -7.69
N TYR A 61 4.70 14.67 -8.26
CA TYR A 61 4.77 13.35 -7.61
C TYR A 61 4.55 12.20 -8.59
N LEU A 62 5.21 11.08 -8.31
CA LEU A 62 4.99 9.79 -8.95
C LEU A 62 4.20 8.89 -8.01
N ARG A 63 3.15 8.25 -8.51
CA ARG A 63 2.36 7.26 -7.76
C ARG A 63 2.45 5.90 -8.39
N ASN A 64 2.77 4.90 -7.58
CA ASN A 64 2.68 3.50 -7.96
C ASN A 64 1.47 2.87 -7.27
N HIS A 65 0.73 2.06 -8.01
CA HIS A 65 -0.45 1.37 -7.55
C HIS A 65 -0.26 -0.14 -7.69
N TYR A 66 -0.47 -0.85 -6.59
CA TYR A 66 -0.23 -2.28 -6.48
C TYR A 66 -1.49 -3.01 -6.02
N PHE A 67 -1.73 -4.18 -6.62
CA PHE A 67 -2.50 -5.23 -5.96
C PHE A 67 -1.56 -6.02 -5.06
N VAL A 68 -1.97 -6.26 -3.82
CA VAL A 68 -1.16 -6.98 -2.82
C VAL A 68 -1.94 -8.16 -2.25
N VAL A 69 -1.24 -9.26 -1.98
CA VAL A 69 -1.77 -10.44 -1.32
C VAL A 69 -1.04 -10.57 0.03
N PRO A 70 -1.66 -10.12 1.14
CA PRO A 70 -1.13 -10.36 2.48
C PRO A 70 -1.46 -11.78 2.97
N ALA A 71 -0.50 -12.35 3.69
CA ALA A 71 -0.63 -13.61 4.42
C ALA A 71 -0.06 -13.43 5.84
N ASP A 72 -0.91 -13.54 6.85
CA ASP A 72 -0.54 -13.29 8.24
C ASP A 72 -0.87 -14.47 9.15
N ILE A 73 -0.11 -14.58 10.24
CA ILE A 73 -0.44 -15.38 11.41
C ILE A 73 -0.78 -14.43 12.56
N VAL A 74 -1.80 -14.80 13.33
CA VAL A 74 -2.26 -14.08 14.52
C VAL A 74 -2.16 -14.98 15.71
N TRP A 75 -1.52 -14.49 16.77
CA TRP A 75 -1.51 -15.12 18.08
C TRP A 75 -2.34 -14.31 19.06
N VAL A 76 -3.28 -14.97 19.72
CA VAL A 76 -4.01 -14.41 20.86
C VAL A 76 -3.21 -14.73 22.13
N LEU A 77 -2.65 -13.70 22.77
CA LEU A 77 -1.70 -13.85 23.87
C LEU A 77 -2.37 -14.13 25.22
N ASN A 78 -3.61 -13.67 25.41
CA ASN A 78 -4.41 -13.90 26.62
C ASN A 78 -5.77 -14.54 26.28
N PRO A 79 -5.77 -15.77 25.73
CA PRO A 79 -6.98 -16.39 25.24
C PRO A 79 -7.98 -16.62 26.39
N LYS A 80 -9.19 -16.07 26.22
CA LYS A 80 -10.35 -16.35 27.08
C LYS A 80 -11.22 -17.38 26.39
N TYR A 81 -11.92 -18.19 27.17
CA TYR A 81 -12.75 -19.28 26.64
C TYR A 81 -14.18 -19.15 27.16
N THR A 82 -15.13 -19.56 26.32
CA THR A 82 -16.55 -19.68 26.66
C THR A 82 -17.03 -21.11 26.35
N ILE A 83 -18.21 -21.45 26.86
CA ILE A 83 -18.89 -22.70 26.54
C ILE A 83 -20.16 -22.33 25.78
N GLU A 84 -20.26 -22.78 24.54
CA GLU A 84 -21.48 -22.66 23.72
C GLU A 84 -21.81 -24.05 23.18
N ASN A 85 -23.09 -24.45 23.21
CA ASN A 85 -23.54 -25.77 22.76
C ASN A 85 -22.76 -26.96 23.37
N ASN A 86 -22.41 -26.87 24.66
CA ASN A 86 -21.57 -27.85 25.39
C ASN A 86 -20.13 -28.00 24.87
N GLU A 87 -19.67 -27.11 23.98
CA GLU A 87 -18.30 -27.10 23.48
C GLU A 87 -17.52 -25.90 24.02
N LYS A 88 -16.29 -26.15 24.48
CA LYS A 88 -15.38 -25.09 24.90
C LYS A 88 -14.73 -24.47 23.66
N MET A 89 -14.86 -23.16 23.53
CA MET A 89 -14.31 -22.40 22.40
C MET A 89 -13.65 -21.11 22.85
N LEU A 90 -12.74 -20.59 22.01
CA LEU A 90 -12.11 -19.30 22.22
C LEU A 90 -13.15 -18.18 22.14
N ASP A 91 -13.23 -17.37 23.20
CA ASP A 91 -14.11 -16.21 23.25
C ASP A 91 -13.48 -15.03 22.50
N ASN A 92 -13.96 -14.82 21.27
CA ASN A 92 -13.55 -13.72 20.40
C ASN A 92 -14.33 -12.41 20.65
N SER A 93 -15.35 -12.41 21.51
CA SER A 93 -16.14 -11.22 21.83
C SER A 93 -15.41 -10.27 22.80
N ARG A 94 -14.47 -10.80 23.59
CA ARG A 94 -13.71 -10.05 24.57
C ARG A 94 -12.45 -9.44 23.97
N THR A 95 -12.02 -8.32 24.52
CA THR A 95 -10.72 -7.71 24.21
C THR A 95 -9.60 -8.68 24.59
N ASN A 96 -8.92 -9.20 23.57
CA ASN A 96 -7.75 -10.06 23.70
C ASN A 96 -6.55 -9.34 23.07
N LEU A 97 -5.40 -9.41 23.72
CA LEU A 97 -4.12 -8.98 23.18
C LEU A 97 -3.74 -9.93 22.04
N ARG A 98 -3.37 -9.35 20.90
CA ARG A 98 -3.02 -10.08 19.69
C ARG A 98 -1.68 -9.62 19.17
N LEU A 99 -0.86 -10.57 18.75
CA LEU A 99 0.32 -10.33 17.93
C LEU A 99 0.02 -10.80 16.51
N THR A 100 0.26 -9.96 15.52
CA THR A 100 0.11 -10.31 14.11
C THR A 100 1.47 -10.20 13.43
N ALA A 101 1.89 -11.25 12.74
CA ALA A 101 3.08 -11.25 11.91
C ALA A 101 2.74 -11.85 10.55
N GLY A 102 3.20 -11.23 9.48
CA GLY A 102 2.86 -11.68 8.14
C GLY A 102 3.82 -11.19 7.08
N ILE A 103 3.59 -11.70 5.88
CA ILE A 103 4.27 -11.29 4.67
C ILE A 103 3.23 -10.84 3.64
N TYR A 104 3.68 -10.07 2.66
CA TYR A 104 2.88 -9.76 1.49
C TYR A 104 3.74 -9.77 0.23
N GLY A 105 3.10 -10.14 -0.87
CA GLY A 105 3.62 -9.94 -2.22
C GLY A 105 2.64 -9.05 -2.99
N GLY A 106 3.11 -8.33 -4.00
CA GLY A 106 2.26 -7.50 -4.83
C GLY A 106 2.80 -7.26 -6.22
N VAL A 107 1.87 -6.93 -7.13
CA VAL A 107 2.16 -6.59 -8.52
C VAL A 107 1.66 -5.19 -8.83
N ARG A 108 2.53 -4.40 -9.48
CA ARG A 108 2.21 -3.05 -9.97
C ARG A 108 1.26 -3.18 -11.14
N PHE A 109 0.15 -2.46 -11.11
CA PHE A 109 -0.77 -2.40 -12.25
C PHE A 109 -0.81 -1.02 -12.90
N LEU A 110 -0.32 0.02 -12.21
CA LEU A 110 -0.33 1.38 -12.73
C LEU A 110 0.74 2.24 -12.05
N THR A 111 1.44 3.04 -12.85
CA THR A 111 2.20 4.19 -12.36
C THR A 111 1.69 5.46 -13.01
N GLN A 112 1.58 6.53 -12.23
CA GLN A 112 1.09 7.82 -12.68
C GLN A 112 2.04 8.93 -12.24
N ASN A 113 2.50 9.72 -13.18
CA ASN A 113 3.25 10.95 -12.91
C ASN A 113 2.27 12.13 -12.90
N TYR A 114 2.43 13.03 -11.95
CA TYR A 114 1.59 14.19 -11.75
C TYR A 114 2.44 15.44 -11.62
N VAL A 115 2.19 16.43 -12.48
CA VAL A 115 2.81 17.75 -12.41
C VAL A 115 1.72 18.81 -12.33
N ILE A 116 1.76 19.62 -11.27
CA ILE A 116 0.80 20.70 -11.04
C ILE A 116 1.59 22.00 -10.94
N PHE A 117 1.29 22.96 -11.79
CA PHE A 117 1.98 24.25 -11.84
C PHE A 117 1.00 25.39 -12.10
N LYS A 118 1.49 26.62 -11.95
CA LYS A 118 0.82 27.82 -12.47
C LYS A 118 1.54 28.30 -13.72
N ASN A 119 0.81 28.55 -14.80
CA ASN A 119 1.37 29.14 -16.02
C ASN A 119 1.62 30.66 -15.82
N GLU A 120 2.11 31.34 -16.87
CA GLU A 120 2.39 32.77 -16.87
C GLU A 120 1.14 33.64 -16.58
N ASP A 121 -0.03 33.21 -17.06
CA ASP A 121 -1.32 33.86 -16.77
C ASP A 121 -1.86 33.57 -15.37
N ASN A 122 -1.06 32.99 -14.49
CA ASN A 122 -1.43 32.60 -13.11
C ASN A 122 -2.52 31.50 -13.03
N ASN A 123 -2.84 30.84 -14.15
CA ASN A 123 -3.78 29.74 -14.25
C ASN A 123 -3.16 28.42 -13.77
N ARG A 124 -3.94 27.61 -13.06
CA ARG A 124 -3.49 26.31 -12.54
C ARG A 124 -3.60 25.23 -13.60
N VAL A 125 -2.47 24.66 -14.00
CA VAL A 125 -2.38 23.54 -14.93
C VAL A 125 -2.11 22.24 -14.16
N LYS A 126 -2.74 21.15 -14.58
CA LYS A 126 -2.53 19.79 -14.03
C LYS A 126 -2.23 18.85 -15.17
N TYR A 127 -1.00 18.35 -15.22
CA TYR A 127 -0.56 17.32 -16.13
C TYR A 127 -0.54 15.96 -15.40
N ARG A 128 -1.02 14.92 -16.07
CA ARG A 128 -1.01 13.54 -15.60
C ARG A 128 -0.72 12.62 -16.76
N GLU A 129 0.24 11.74 -16.58
CA GLU A 129 0.58 10.69 -17.53
C GLU A 129 0.72 9.34 -16.83
N ASN A 130 0.42 8.27 -17.56
CA ASN A 130 0.66 6.91 -17.10
C ASN A 130 2.03 6.46 -17.58
N VAL A 131 2.89 6.02 -16.67
CA VAL A 131 4.23 5.55 -17.01
C VAL A 131 4.26 4.02 -17.01
N GLN A 132 4.69 3.43 -18.13
CA GLN A 132 4.75 1.98 -18.27
C GLN A 132 5.95 1.38 -17.51
N GLU A 133 7.15 1.94 -17.69
CA GLU A 133 8.41 1.31 -17.24
C GLU A 133 9.14 2.10 -16.13
N ALA A 134 8.38 2.73 -15.23
CA ALA A 134 8.90 3.61 -14.18
C ALA A 134 9.67 2.95 -13.03
N ALA A 135 9.19 1.79 -12.61
CA ALA A 135 9.35 1.32 -11.24
C ALA A 135 9.23 -0.20 -11.15
N GLU A 136 9.62 -0.74 -10.00
CA GLU A 136 9.56 -2.17 -9.73
C GLU A 136 8.16 -2.73 -9.99
N ARG A 137 8.12 -3.80 -10.79
CA ARG A 137 6.87 -4.50 -11.15
C ARG A 137 6.33 -5.29 -9.97
N PHE A 138 7.20 -5.73 -9.06
CA PHE A 138 6.85 -6.54 -7.91
C PHE A 138 7.31 -5.90 -6.61
N ILE A 139 6.55 -6.13 -5.54
CA ILE A 139 6.92 -5.74 -4.18
C ILE A 139 6.74 -6.93 -3.24
N PHE A 140 7.62 -7.02 -2.25
CA PHE A 140 7.53 -7.99 -1.17
C PHE A 140 7.90 -7.32 0.14
N GLY A 141 7.30 -7.76 1.24
CA GLY A 141 7.68 -7.26 2.55
C GLY A 141 7.02 -8.01 3.70
N GLY A 142 7.47 -7.67 4.91
CA GLY A 142 6.91 -8.15 6.16
C GLY A 142 6.02 -7.11 6.83
N ASN A 143 5.03 -7.59 7.58
CA ASN A 143 4.14 -6.80 8.43
C ASN A 143 4.21 -7.34 9.85
N TRP A 144 4.25 -6.45 10.85
CA TRP A 144 4.08 -6.82 12.25
C TRP A 144 3.21 -5.78 12.96
N GLN A 145 2.27 -6.24 13.79
CA GLN A 145 1.32 -5.40 14.54
C GLN A 145 0.93 -6.04 15.87
#